data_AF-A0A6B3EE61-F1
#
_entry.id   AF-A0A6B3EE61-F1
#
_cell.length_a   1.000
_cell.length_b   1.000
_cell.length_c   1.000
_cell.angle_alpha   90.00
_cell.angle_beta   90.00
_cell.angle_gamma   90.00
#
_symmetry.space_group_name_H-M   'P 1'
#
loop_
_entity.id
_entity.type
_entity.pdbx_description
1 polymer ?
#
loop_
_entity_poly.entity_id
_entity_poly.type
_entity_poly.pdbx_seq_one_letter_code
_entity_poly.pdbx_strand_id
1 'polypeptide(L)' 'GDWYDVIQLPGGKIACVVGDVQGHDVHAAGLMSQLRTAVHAYAAEGHGPDAILARTSRFLAALDEDR' A
#
# COMPACT_ATOMS: atom_id res chain seq x y z
N GLY A 1 2.63 9.91 -8.51
CA GLY A 1 2.59 10.89 -7.44
C GLY A 1 2.82 10.21 -6.11
N ASP A 2 3.19 11.01 -5.13
CA ASP A 2 3.51 10.53 -3.79
C ASP A 2 2.25 10.44 -2.92
N TRP A 3 2.25 9.51 -1.97
CA TRP A 3 1.29 9.51 -0.87
C TRP A 3 1.97 9.23 0.47
N TYR A 4 1.33 9.73 1.51
CA TYR A 4 1.75 9.60 2.90
C TYR A 4 0.56 9.13 3.72
N ASP A 5 0.75 8.14 4.59
CA ASP A 5 -0.32 7.63 5.44
C ASP A 5 0.17 7.30 6.86
N VAL A 6 -0.75 7.36 7.82
CA VAL A 6 -0.49 7.06 9.24
C VAL A 6 -1.56 6.11 9.74
N ILE A 7 -1.15 4.90 10.10
CA ILE A 7 -2.06 3.80 10.45
C ILE A 7 -1.85 3.43 11.91
N GLN A 8 -2.93 3.44 12.69
CA GLN A 8 -2.91 2.92 14.06
C GLN A 8 -2.83 1.41 14.03
N LEU A 9 -1.85 0.85 14.74
CA LEU A 9 -1.65 -0.59 14.85
C LEU A 9 -2.08 -1.09 16.24
N PRO A 10 -2.36 -2.40 16.37
CA PRO A 10 -2.56 -3.02 17.67
C PRO A 10 -1.41 -2.74 18.65
N GLY A 11 -1.76 -2.56 19.92
CA GLY A 11 -0.78 -2.29 20.98
C GLY A 11 -0.26 -0.85 21.02
N GLY A 12 -0.99 0.10 20.44
CA GLY A 12 -0.65 1.54 20.50
C GLY A 12 0.51 1.95 19.61
N LYS A 13 0.93 1.08 18.68
CA LYS A 13 1.96 1.37 17.68
C LYS A 13 1.37 2.16 16.51
N ILE A 14 2.24 2.81 15.74
CA ILE A 14 1.87 3.54 14.53
C ILE A 14 2.73 3.04 13.38
N ALA A 15 2.12 2.81 12.21
CA ALA A 15 2.83 2.66 10.95
C ALA A 15 2.78 3.99 10.18
N CYS A 16 3.93 4.44 9.70
CA CYS A 16 4.03 5.54 8.74
C CYS A 16 4.34 4.94 7.37
N VAL A 17 3.56 5.33 6.37
CA VAL A 17 3.71 4.84 5.00
C VAL A 17 4.08 6.02 4.11
N VAL A 18 5.08 5.79 3.25
CA VAL A 18 5.42 6.68 2.15
C VAL A 18 5.47 5.82 0.90
N GLY A 19 4.84 6.29 -0.17
CA GLY A 19 4.92 5.63 -1.46
C GLY A 19 4.86 6.62 -2.60
N ASP A 20 5.37 6.20 -3.75
CA ASP A 20 5.31 6.93 -5.01
C ASP A 20 4.85 5.95 -6.11
N VAL A 21 3.94 6.42 -6.96
CA VAL A 21 3.54 5.74 -8.19
C VAL A 21 3.94 6.60 -9.37
N GLN A 22 4.80 6.11 -10.26
CA GLN A 22 5.14 6.87 -11.46
C GLN A 22 3.87 7.16 -12.30
N GLY A 23 3.71 8.42 -12.71
CA GLY A 23 2.59 8.88 -13.54
C GLY A 23 1.68 9.87 -12.81
N HIS A 24 0.84 10.53 -13.60
CA HIS A 24 -0.05 11.60 -13.15
C HIS A 24 -1.44 11.56 -13.83
N ASP A 25 -1.77 10.42 -14.44
CA ASP A 25 -3.07 10.18 -15.06
C ASP A 25 -4.03 9.47 -14.09
N VAL A 26 -5.27 9.28 -14.55
CA VAL A 26 -6.32 8.61 -13.76
C VAL A 26 -5.95 7.17 -13.43
N HIS A 27 -5.17 6.52 -14.29
CA HIS A 27 -4.69 5.16 -14.07
C HIS A 27 -3.69 5.10 -12.91
N ALA A 28 -2.68 5.97 -12.91
CA ALA A 28 -1.72 6.09 -11.82
C ALA A 28 -2.41 6.43 -10.49
N ALA A 29 -3.41 7.31 -10.51
CA ALA A 29 -4.22 7.62 -9.33
C ALA A 29 -5.03 6.41 -8.83
N GLY A 30 -5.59 5.61 -9.76
CA GLY A 30 -6.29 4.36 -9.44
C GLY A 30 -5.37 3.33 -8.80
N LEU A 31 -4.18 3.13 -9.37
CA LEU A 31 -3.16 2.22 -8.82
C LEU A 31 -2.72 2.65 -7.42
N MET A 32 -2.46 3.94 -7.22
CA MET A 32 -2.13 4.50 -5.91
C MET A 32 -3.22 4.20 -4.86
N SER A 33 -4.50 4.40 -5.21
CA SER A 33 -5.61 4.11 -4.32
C SER A 33 -5.63 2.64 -3.89
N GLN A 34 -5.43 1.73 -4.85
CA GLN A 34 -5.41 0.28 -4.58
C GLN A 34 -4.21 -0.12 -3.69
N LEU A 35 -3.02 0.39 -3.98
CA LEU A 35 -1.82 0.14 -3.16
C LEU A 35 -2.00 0.66 -1.73
N ARG A 36 -2.57 1.86 -1.57
CA ARG A 36 -2.87 2.42 -0.25
C ARG A 36 -3.83 1.53 0.53
N THR A 37 -4.91 1.07 -0.10
CA THR A 37 -5.86 0.15 0.54
C THR A 37 -5.21 -1.18 0.93
N ALA A 38 -4.38 -1.77 0.07
CA ALA A 38 -3.69 -3.02 0.38
C ALA A 38 -2.74 -2.88 1.57
N VAL A 39 -1.93 -1.83 1.61
CA VAL A 39 -1.04 -1.54 2.76
C VAL A 39 -1.85 -1.36 4.04
N HIS A 40 -2.97 -0.63 3.98
CA HIS A 40 -3.82 -0.41 5.15
C HIS A 40 -4.44 -1.72 5.67
N ALA A 41 -4.87 -2.60 4.77
CA ALA A 41 -5.43 -3.90 5.13
C ALA A 41 -4.38 -4.79 5.82
N TYR A 42 -3.20 -4.95 5.24
CA TYR A 42 -2.14 -5.78 5.82
C TYR A 42 -1.59 -5.23 7.14
N ALA A 43 -1.55 -3.90 7.28
CA ALA A 43 -1.22 -3.25 8.55
C ALA A 43 -2.28 -3.52 9.62
N ALA A 44 -3.57 -3.44 9.27
CA ALA A 44 -4.68 -3.75 10.18
C ALA A 44 -4.71 -5.22 10.62
N GLU A 45 -4.24 -6.14 9.78
CA GLU A 45 -4.01 -7.56 10.13
C GLU A 45 -2.87 -7.77 11.15
N GLY A 46 -2.11 -6.72 11.48
CA GLY A 46 -1.02 -6.77 12.45
C GLY A 46 0.30 -7.30 11.89
N HIS A 47 0.44 -7.35 10.56
CA HIS A 47 1.69 -7.78 9.92
C HIS A 47 2.84 -6.81 10.18
N GLY A 48 4.06 -7.36 10.16
CA GLY A 48 5.30 -6.57 10.18
C GLY A 48 5.52 -5.84 8.84
N PRO A 49 6.37 -4.80 8.82
CA PRO A 49 6.66 -4.03 7.61
C PRO A 49 7.16 -4.89 6.43
N ASP A 50 7.97 -5.89 6.71
CA ASP A 50 8.50 -6.85 5.73
C ASP A 50 7.37 -7.62 5.03
N ALA A 51 6.42 -8.14 5.80
CA ALA A 51 5.30 -8.91 5.27
C ALA A 51 4.29 -8.01 4.55
N ILE A 52 4.07 -6.78 5.03
CA ILE A 52 3.23 -5.78 4.35
C ILE A 52 3.81 -5.48 2.97
N LEU A 53 5.09 -5.12 2.88
CA LEU A 53 5.74 -4.79 1.61
C LEU A 53 5.75 -5.97 0.63
N ALA A 54 6.08 -7.17 1.11
CA ALA A 54 6.08 -8.37 0.27
C ALA A 54 4.69 -8.72 -0.29
N ARG A 55 3.63 -8.54 0.51
CA ARG A 55 2.25 -8.77 0.08
C ARG A 55 1.77 -7.69 -0.90
N THR A 56 2.04 -6.43 -0.61
CA THR A 56 1.72 -5.31 -1.51
C THR A 56 2.44 -5.46 -2.86
N SER A 57 3.69 -5.92 -2.87
CA SER A 57 4.43 -6.21 -4.11
C SER A 57 3.78 -7.33 -4.93
N ARG A 58 3.32 -8.41 -4.30
CA ARG A 58 2.58 -9.47 -5.01
C ARG A 58 1.24 -8.98 -5.52
N PHE A 59 0.54 -8.15 -4.75
CA PHE A 59 -0.70 -7.52 -5.19
C PHE A 59 -0.48 -6.63 -6.42
N LEU A 60 0.58 -5.81 -6.42
CA LEU A 60 0.96 -5.00 -7.57
C LEU A 60 1.22 -5.86 -8.82
N ALA A 61 1.97 -6.97 -8.66
CA ALA A 61 2.24 -7.88 -9.78
C ALA A 61 0.94 -8.48 -10.35
N ALA A 62 -0.01 -8.87 -9.50
CA ALA A 62 -1.30 -9.39 -9.95
C ALA A 62 -2.14 -8.33 -10.71
N LEU A 63 -2.12 -7.07 -10.26
CA LEU A 63 -2.81 -5.99 -10.97
C LEU A 63 -2.22 -5.70 -12.37
N ASP A 64 -0.92 -5.93 -12.54
CA ASP A 64 -0.27 -5.80 -13.85
C ASP A 64 -0.57 -6.98 -14.78
N GLU A 65 -0.83 -8.17 -14.24
CA GLU A 65 -1.24 -9.36 -15.01
C GLU A 65 -2.69 -9.28 -15.52
N ASP A 66 -3.57 -8.60 -14.78
CA ASP A 66 -4.98 -8.38 -15.16
C ASP A 66 -5.18 -7.27 -16.23
N ARG A 67 -4.10 -6.69 -16.75
CA ARG A 67 -4.12 -5.56 -17.70
C ARG A 67 -3.77 -5.94 -19.14
#